data_AF-A0A3S0F8B1-F1
#
_entry.id   AF-A0A3S0F8B1-F1
#
_cell.length_a   1.000
_cell.length_b   1.000
_cell.length_c   1.000
_cell.angle_alpha   90.00
_cell.angle_beta   90.00
_cell.angle_gamma   90.00
#
_symmetry.space_group_name_H-M   'P 1'
#
loop_
_entity.id
_entity.type
_entity.pdbx_description
1 polymer ?
#
loop_
_entity_poly.entity_id
_entity_poly.type
_entity_poly.pdbx_seq_one_letter_code
_entity_poly.pdbx_strand_id
1 'polypeptide(L)'
;MTPLRSPAIGLAIALWAPLAAAAHDLSGQWRLEVQNLHRDVKATFTVRFMPELAPSCLGLVNPRTGKDLQWRRLAIDAMATTDSRFFPVADSLAYGIDAQTLTLGSVEICDGYALLQGRLAAPPVVGRYFSLGLGGSADLGFFRLTRIR
;
A
#
# COMPACT_ATOMS: atom_id res chain seq x y z
N MET A 1 -31.47 -16.92 -67.30
CA MET A 1 -31.91 -16.94 -65.89
C MET A 1 -30.88 -17.73 -65.09
N THR A 2 -30.07 -17.02 -64.30
CA THR A 2 -29.02 -17.60 -63.44
C THR A 2 -28.91 -16.66 -62.22
N PRO A 3 -28.92 -17.15 -60.96
CA PRO A 3 -29.13 -16.29 -59.80
C PRO A 3 -27.85 -15.62 -59.30
N LEU A 4 -28.02 -14.40 -58.79
CA LEU A 4 -27.04 -13.60 -58.03
C LEU A 4 -26.56 -14.38 -56.79
N ARG A 5 -25.24 -14.42 -56.58
CA ARG A 5 -24.63 -14.85 -55.31
C ARG A 5 -24.46 -13.65 -54.39
N SER A 6 -25.16 -13.67 -53.25
CA SER A 6 -24.97 -12.74 -52.14
C SER A 6 -23.66 -13.03 -51.39
N PRO A 7 -22.86 -12.03 -51.02
CA PRO A 7 -21.77 -12.22 -50.07
C PRO A 7 -22.30 -12.19 -48.63
N ALA A 8 -22.03 -13.26 -47.88
CA ALA A 8 -22.27 -13.32 -46.45
C ALA A 8 -21.28 -12.40 -45.72
N ILE A 9 -21.80 -11.40 -45.00
CA ILE A 9 -21.02 -10.49 -44.17
C ILE A 9 -20.73 -11.21 -42.85
N GLY A 10 -19.49 -11.68 -42.68
CA GLY A 10 -19.00 -12.22 -41.42
C GLY A 10 -18.69 -11.10 -40.44
N LEU A 11 -19.54 -10.91 -39.43
CA LEU A 11 -19.33 -9.94 -38.35
C LEU A 11 -18.31 -10.53 -37.35
N ALA A 12 -17.07 -10.06 -37.38
CA ALA A 12 -16.05 -10.43 -36.39
C ALA A 12 -16.26 -9.59 -35.11
N ILE A 13 -16.83 -10.20 -34.07
CA ILE A 13 -17.01 -9.57 -32.76
C ILE A 13 -15.69 -9.71 -31.98
N ALA A 14 -14.93 -8.62 -31.89
CA ALA A 14 -13.75 -8.56 -31.04
C ALA A 14 -14.19 -8.46 -29.57
N LEU A 15 -14.06 -9.56 -28.82
CA LEU A 15 -14.30 -9.61 -27.37
C LEU A 15 -13.17 -8.84 -26.65
N TRP A 16 -13.39 -7.56 -26.40
CA TRP A 16 -12.55 -6.78 -25.48
C TRP A 16 -12.98 -7.11 -24.05
N ALA A 17 -12.37 -8.12 -23.45
CA ALA A 17 -12.51 -8.35 -22.02
C ALA A 17 -11.71 -7.26 -21.27
N PRO A 18 -12.33 -6.42 -20.43
CA PRO A 18 -11.58 -5.49 -19.60
C PRO A 18 -10.71 -6.31 -18.63
N LEU A 19 -9.39 -6.10 -18.66
CA LEU A 19 -8.51 -6.59 -17.61
C LEU A 19 -8.93 -5.88 -16.31
N ALA A 20 -9.75 -6.55 -15.50
CA ALA A 20 -9.97 -6.14 -14.13
C ALA A 20 -8.61 -6.16 -13.44
N ALA A 21 -8.11 -4.99 -13.05
CA ALA A 21 -6.96 -4.90 -12.16
C ALA A 21 -7.34 -5.68 -10.89
N ALA A 22 -6.65 -6.78 -10.62
CA ALA A 22 -6.90 -7.58 -9.44
C ALA A 22 -6.83 -6.67 -8.21
N ALA A 23 -7.95 -6.53 -7.50
CA ALA A 23 -7.97 -5.81 -6.24
C ALA A 23 -7.07 -6.56 -5.25
N HIS A 24 -6.17 -5.85 -4.59
CA HIS A 24 -5.31 -6.46 -3.57
C HIS A 24 -6.18 -6.88 -2.39
N ASP A 25 -6.26 -8.18 -2.14
CA ASP A 25 -6.94 -8.68 -0.95
C ASP A 25 -6.07 -8.39 0.29
N LEU A 26 -6.50 -7.39 1.06
CA LEU A 26 -5.90 -6.97 2.32
C LEU A 26 -6.79 -7.33 3.53
N SER A 27 -7.82 -8.15 3.31
CA SER A 27 -8.66 -8.65 4.40
C SER A 27 -7.85 -9.40 5.45
N GLY A 28 -8.44 -9.58 6.63
CA GLY A 28 -7.84 -10.35 7.72
C GLY A 28 -6.83 -9.57 8.56
N GLN A 29 -6.07 -10.31 9.37
CA GLN A 29 -5.08 -9.75 10.28
C GLN A 29 -3.68 -9.94 9.74
N TRP A 30 -2.85 -8.93 9.95
CA TRP A 30 -1.48 -8.91 9.47
C TRP A 30 -0.51 -8.63 10.61
N ARG A 31 0.63 -9.30 10.60
CA ARG A 31 1.77 -8.97 11.45
C ARG A 31 2.68 -8.01 10.70
N LEU A 32 2.91 -6.83 11.26
CA LEU A 32 3.88 -5.85 10.78
C LEU A 32 5.10 -5.86 11.70
N GLU A 33 6.28 -6.10 11.16
CA GLU A 33 7.57 -6.02 11.85
C GLU A 33 8.37 -4.88 11.25
N VAL A 34 8.85 -3.96 12.10
CA VAL A 34 9.69 -2.83 11.69
C VAL A 34 11.09 -3.05 12.26
N GLN A 35 12.09 -2.97 11.39
CA GLN A 35 13.47 -3.31 11.65
C GLN A 35 14.38 -2.10 11.45
N ASN A 36 15.48 -2.03 12.20
CA ASN A 36 16.55 -1.07 11.94
C ASN A 36 17.41 -1.48 10.72
N LEU A 37 18.42 -0.68 10.40
CA LEU A 37 19.37 -0.96 9.31
C LEU A 37 20.17 -2.26 9.52
N HIS A 38 20.32 -2.74 10.76
CA HIS A 38 20.96 -4.01 11.10
C HIS A 38 20.02 -5.21 11.04
N ARG A 39 18.74 -5.01 10.69
CA ARG A 39 17.66 -6.00 10.67
C ARG A 39 17.20 -6.51 12.04
N ASP A 40 17.54 -5.80 13.12
CA ASP A 40 16.93 -6.05 14.43
C ASP A 40 15.47 -5.58 14.41
N VAL A 41 14.54 -6.44 14.82
CA VAL A 41 13.14 -6.05 15.01
C VAL A 41 13.05 -5.09 16.19
N LYS A 42 12.54 -3.87 15.94
CA LYS A 42 12.34 -2.85 16.98
C LYS A 42 10.88 -2.68 17.37
N ALA A 43 9.96 -2.96 16.45
CA ALA A 43 8.53 -2.94 16.72
C ALA A 43 7.82 -4.05 15.96
N THR A 44 6.81 -4.66 16.61
CA THR A 44 5.91 -5.65 16.03
C THR A 44 4.47 -5.25 16.32
N PHE A 45 3.61 -5.33 15.31
CA PHE A 45 2.20 -4.99 15.40
C PHE A 45 1.34 -6.12 14.84
N THR A 46 0.14 -6.26 15.41
CA THR A 46 -0.98 -6.90 14.74
C THR A 46 -1.88 -5.81 14.22
N VAL A 47 -2.13 -5.79 12.91
CA VAL A 47 -2.88 -4.73 12.23
C VAL A 47 -3.99 -5.28 11.34
N ARG A 48 -4.98 -4.43 11.06
CA ARG A 48 -6.05 -4.66 10.07
C ARG A 48 -6.19 -3.47 9.14
N PHE A 49 -6.37 -3.75 7.86
CA PHE A 49 -6.64 -2.73 6.84
C PHE A 49 -8.12 -2.36 6.88
N MET A 50 -8.39 -1.07 7.04
CA MET A 50 -9.73 -0.53 7.22
C MET A 50 -10.11 0.31 5.98
N PRO A 51 -11.32 0.17 5.42
CA PRO A 51 -11.70 0.89 4.20
C PRO A 51 -11.88 2.41 4.39
N GLU A 52 -12.01 2.87 5.64
CA GLU A 52 -12.24 4.26 6.03
C GLU A 52 -11.07 5.15 5.62
N LEU A 53 -11.38 6.32 5.05
CA LEU A 53 -10.37 7.32 4.72
C LEU A 53 -9.73 7.87 6.00
N ALA A 54 -8.42 8.14 5.91
CA ALA A 54 -7.67 8.85 6.93
C ALA A 54 -7.28 10.24 6.40
N PRO A 55 -7.38 11.31 7.20
CA PRO A 55 -6.79 12.59 6.84
C PRO A 55 -5.28 12.43 6.68
N SER A 56 -4.67 13.25 5.84
CA SER A 56 -3.24 13.19 5.59
C SER A 56 -2.70 14.57 5.25
N CYS A 57 -1.64 14.98 5.93
CA CYS A 57 -0.80 16.11 5.53
C CYS A 57 0.14 15.76 4.37
N LEU A 58 0.30 14.47 4.09
CA LEU A 58 1.25 13.96 3.12
C LEU A 58 0.61 13.88 1.72
N GLY A 59 0.87 14.92 0.92
CA GLY A 59 0.46 15.04 -0.47
C GLY A 59 1.29 14.18 -1.44
N LEU A 60 1.41 12.88 -1.20
CA LEU A 60 1.98 11.97 -2.20
C LEU A 60 1.01 11.90 -3.39
N VAL A 61 1.52 12.11 -4.61
CA VAL A 61 0.73 12.04 -5.83
C VAL A 61 0.81 10.64 -6.43
N ASN A 62 -0.32 10.11 -6.87
CA ASN A 62 -0.38 8.92 -7.68
C ASN A 62 0.15 9.23 -9.10
N PRO A 63 1.30 8.66 -9.53
CA PRO A 63 1.92 8.97 -10.81
C PRO A 63 1.08 8.55 -12.03
N ARG A 64 0.13 7.63 -11.88
CA ARG A 64 -0.74 7.20 -12.98
C ARG A 64 -1.91 8.15 -13.19
N THR A 65 -2.46 8.71 -12.11
CA THR A 65 -3.68 9.53 -12.17
C THR A 65 -3.40 11.02 -12.03
N GLY A 66 -2.22 11.41 -11.56
CA GLY A 66 -1.88 12.79 -11.22
C GLY A 66 -2.66 13.36 -10.04
N LYS A 67 -3.33 12.51 -9.26
CA LYS A 67 -4.14 12.89 -8.08
C LYS A 67 -3.46 12.48 -6.78
N ASP A 68 -3.81 13.13 -5.68
CA ASP A 68 -3.32 12.77 -4.36
C ASP A 68 -3.68 11.32 -4.00
N LEU A 69 -2.70 10.63 -3.41
CA LEU A 69 -2.81 9.29 -2.88
C LEU A 69 -3.87 9.29 -1.78
N GLN A 70 -4.87 8.44 -1.94
CA GLN A 70 -5.92 8.28 -0.95
C GLN A 70 -5.41 7.42 0.19
N TRP A 71 -5.35 8.02 1.37
CA TRP A 71 -4.95 7.36 2.62
C TRP A 71 -6.18 6.75 3.29
N ARG A 72 -6.02 5.52 3.79
CA ARG A 72 -7.04 4.79 4.53
C ARG A 72 -6.49 4.33 5.87
N ARG A 73 -7.36 4.12 6.85
CA ARG A 73 -6.95 3.80 8.22
C ARG A 73 -6.32 2.40 8.32
N LEU A 74 -5.30 2.27 9.15
CA LEU A 74 -4.75 0.99 9.57
C LEU A 74 -5.03 0.84 11.08
N ALA A 75 -5.88 -0.12 11.44
CA ALA A 75 -6.19 -0.40 12.84
C ALA A 75 -5.05 -1.21 13.47
N ILE A 76 -4.61 -0.82 14.67
CA ILE A 76 -3.64 -1.57 15.47
C ILE A 76 -4.41 -2.37 16.52
N ASP A 77 -4.40 -3.69 16.40
CA ASP A 77 -5.04 -4.60 17.37
C ASP A 77 -4.10 -4.95 18.53
N ALA A 78 -2.78 -5.00 18.27
CA ALA A 78 -1.76 -5.27 19.29
C ALA A 78 -0.40 -4.69 18.89
N MET A 79 0.44 -4.36 19.87
CA MET A 79 1.79 -3.83 19.66
C MET A 79 2.77 -4.36 20.69
N ALA A 80 4.00 -4.62 20.25
CA ALA A 80 5.17 -4.82 21.10
C ALA A 80 6.34 -4.01 20.53
N THR A 81 7.05 -3.24 21.36
CA THR A 81 8.20 -2.44 20.93
C THR A 81 9.35 -2.57 21.92
N THR A 82 10.57 -2.63 21.40
CA THR A 82 11.81 -2.52 22.19
C THR A 82 12.34 -1.08 22.20
N ASP A 83 11.81 -0.22 21.33
CA ASP A 83 12.15 1.20 21.24
C ASP A 83 10.91 1.99 20.79
N SER A 84 10.24 2.63 21.75
CA SER A 84 8.99 3.37 21.53
C SER A 84 9.16 4.62 20.66
N ARG A 85 10.40 5.06 20.40
CA ARG A 85 10.69 6.23 19.54
C ARG A 85 11.09 5.83 18.13
N PHE A 86 11.35 4.55 17.87
CA PHE A 86 11.87 4.10 16.60
C PHE A 86 10.84 4.18 15.46
N PHE A 87 9.56 3.95 15.75
CA PHE A 87 8.46 4.08 14.80
C PHE A 87 7.29 4.78 15.50
N PRO A 88 6.72 5.85 14.92
CA PRO A 88 5.66 6.61 15.58
C PRO A 88 4.37 5.78 15.61
N VAL A 89 3.89 5.53 16.82
CA VAL A 89 2.75 4.65 17.14
C VAL A 89 1.68 5.32 17.99
N ALA A 90 1.96 6.53 18.49
CA ALA A 90 1.01 7.31 19.27
C ALA A 90 -0.18 7.79 18.42
N ASP A 91 -0.02 7.79 17.09
CA ASP A 91 -0.98 8.35 16.16
C ASP A 91 -1.60 7.27 15.26
N SER A 92 -2.78 7.59 14.72
CA SER A 92 -3.47 6.75 13.74
C SER A 92 -2.56 6.41 12.56
N LEU A 93 -2.22 5.14 12.39
CA LEU A 93 -1.53 4.68 11.19
C LEU A 93 -2.50 4.69 10.01
N ALA A 94 -1.97 5.03 8.84
CA ALA A 94 -2.69 4.98 7.59
C ALA A 94 -1.90 4.20 6.54
N TYR A 95 -2.61 3.81 5.48
CA TYR A 95 -2.04 3.16 4.31
C TYR A 95 -2.55 3.81 3.02
N GLY A 96 -1.66 3.89 2.05
CA GLY A 96 -1.95 4.28 0.67
C GLY A 96 -1.50 3.16 -0.27
N ILE A 97 -2.27 2.94 -1.33
CA ILE A 97 -1.93 1.99 -2.39
C ILE A 97 -1.96 2.72 -3.71
N ASP A 98 -0.83 2.70 -4.40
CA ASP A 98 -0.78 3.01 -5.82
C ASP A 98 -0.24 1.80 -6.57
N ALA A 99 -0.95 1.38 -7.61
CA ALA A 99 -0.57 0.24 -8.43
C ALA A 99 -0.37 -1.06 -7.63
N GLN A 100 0.87 -1.37 -7.28
CA GLN A 100 1.28 -2.50 -6.44
C GLN A 100 2.18 -2.05 -5.30
N THR A 101 2.27 -0.76 -5.03
CA THR A 101 3.07 -0.19 -3.95
C THR A 101 2.16 0.12 -2.78
N LEU A 102 2.40 -0.58 -1.67
CA LEU A 102 1.84 -0.24 -0.37
C LEU A 102 2.76 0.76 0.31
N THR A 103 2.20 1.87 0.79
CA THR A 103 2.86 2.79 1.70
C THR A 103 2.08 2.82 3.01
N LEU A 104 2.75 2.68 4.16
CA LEU A 104 2.20 2.80 5.51
C LEU A 104 2.90 3.94 6.24
N GLY A 105 2.23 4.59 7.18
CA GLY A 105 2.86 5.56 8.08
C GLY A 105 1.87 6.32 8.95
N SER A 106 2.40 7.10 9.89
CA SER A 106 1.63 8.19 10.52
C SER A 106 1.64 9.37 9.56
N VAL A 107 0.46 9.79 9.11
CA VAL A 107 0.31 10.82 8.06
C VAL A 107 -0.55 12.00 8.47
N GLU A 108 -1.16 11.95 9.66
CA GLU A 108 -2.03 13.01 10.18
C GLU A 108 -1.23 14.19 10.75
N ILE A 109 0.03 13.98 11.15
CA ILE A 109 0.90 15.02 11.69
C ILE A 109 1.88 15.49 10.61
N CYS A 110 1.97 16.81 10.43
CA CYS A 110 2.74 17.43 9.35
C CYS A 110 4.20 17.82 9.71
N ASP A 111 4.84 17.17 10.69
CA ASP A 111 6.17 17.56 11.23
C ASP A 111 7.31 16.62 10.81
N GLY A 112 7.04 15.68 9.91
CA GLY A 112 7.99 14.72 9.39
C GLY A 112 7.35 13.34 9.33
N TYR A 113 7.58 12.60 8.25
CA TYR A 113 6.88 11.34 8.01
C TYR A 113 7.83 10.16 8.15
N ALA A 114 7.45 9.17 8.94
CA ALA A 114 8.09 7.87 9.03
C ALA A 114 7.26 6.88 8.20
N LEU A 115 7.79 6.44 7.06
CA LEU A 115 7.05 5.68 6.06
C LEU A 115 7.63 4.29 5.82
N LEU A 116 6.74 3.33 5.63
CA LEU A 116 7.06 1.96 5.23
C LEU A 116 6.56 1.76 3.81
N GLN A 117 7.43 1.42 2.85
CA GLN A 117 7.02 1.23 1.46
C GLN A 117 7.54 -0.09 0.87
N GLY A 118 6.62 -0.89 0.32
CA GLY A 118 6.92 -2.20 -0.25
C GLY A 118 5.89 -2.62 -1.31
N ARG A 119 6.21 -3.69 -2.06
CA ARG A 119 5.37 -4.15 -3.18
C ARG A 119 4.37 -5.22 -2.75
N LEU A 120 3.09 -5.00 -3.02
CA LEU A 120 1.98 -5.96 -2.93
C LEU A 120 2.02 -6.94 -4.11
N ALA A 121 3.07 -7.76 -4.20
CA ALA A 121 3.16 -8.84 -5.19
C ALA A 121 2.70 -10.18 -4.60
N ALA A 122 3.19 -10.52 -3.41
CA ALA A 122 2.79 -11.68 -2.63
C ALA A 122 3.17 -11.46 -1.16
N PRO A 123 2.43 -12.03 -0.19
CA PRO A 123 2.89 -12.11 1.19
C PRO A 123 4.13 -13.04 1.29
N PRO A 124 5.11 -12.72 2.14
CA PRO A 124 5.22 -11.51 2.95
C PRO A 124 5.58 -10.29 2.09
N VAL A 125 4.96 -9.14 2.39
CA VAL A 125 5.36 -7.87 1.78
C VAL A 125 6.59 -7.38 2.54
N VAL A 126 7.68 -7.16 1.82
CA VAL A 126 8.93 -6.65 2.38
C VAL A 126 9.25 -5.32 1.72
N GLY A 127 9.81 -4.39 2.48
CA GLY A 127 10.16 -3.09 1.94
C GLY A 127 11.03 -2.25 2.86
N ARG A 128 11.12 -0.97 2.53
CA ARG A 128 11.98 0.00 3.20
C ARG A 128 11.22 0.75 4.28
N TYR A 129 11.93 1.09 5.35
CA TYR A 129 11.51 2.08 6.32
C TYR A 129 12.39 3.33 6.12
N PHE A 130 11.78 4.49 5.91
CA PHE A 130 12.47 5.74 5.64
C PHE A 130 11.72 6.94 6.21
N SER A 131 12.42 8.05 6.42
CA SER A 131 11.79 9.34 6.72
C SER A 131 11.65 10.23 5.50
N LEU A 132 10.65 11.12 5.52
CA LEU A 132 10.51 12.27 4.63
C LEU A 132 10.41 13.56 5.45
N GLY A 133 11.21 14.57 5.08
CA GLY A 133 11.15 15.90 5.68
C GLY A 133 11.73 16.97 4.75
N LEU A 134 11.89 18.19 5.27
CA LEU A 134 12.39 19.35 4.50
C LEU A 134 13.81 19.14 3.92
N GLY A 135 14.61 18.24 4.53
CA GLY A 135 15.95 17.88 4.08
C GLY A 135 16.02 16.72 3.08
N GLY A 136 14.89 16.20 2.61
CA GLY A 136 14.81 15.03 1.72
C GLY A 136 14.40 13.75 2.45
N SER A 137 14.89 12.61 1.96
CA SER A 137 14.60 11.29 2.51
C SER A 137 15.83 10.66 3.16
N ALA A 138 15.63 9.89 4.23
CA ALA A 138 16.68 9.10 4.87
C ALA A 138 16.20 7.68 5.15
N ASP A 139 17.05 6.69 4.88
CA ASP A 139 16.77 5.29 5.21
C ASP A 139 16.91 5.05 6.71
N LEU A 140 15.89 4.42 7.29
CA LEU A 140 15.81 4.10 8.72
C LEU A 140 15.85 2.59 8.97
N GLY A 141 15.49 1.78 7.98
CA GLY A 141 15.57 0.33 8.05
C GLY A 141 14.64 -0.38 7.07
N PHE A 142 13.96 -1.41 7.56
CA PHE A 142 13.13 -2.29 6.75
C PHE A 142 11.83 -2.61 7.45
N PHE A 143 10.87 -3.16 6.71
CA PHE A 143 9.72 -3.80 7.32
C PHE A 143 9.37 -5.11 6.62
N ARG A 144 8.63 -5.94 7.35
CA ARG A 144 8.00 -7.16 6.87
C ARG A 144 6.55 -7.17 7.30
N LEU A 145 5.65 -7.46 6.37
CA LEU A 145 4.21 -7.56 6.61
C LEU A 145 3.73 -8.94 6.16
N THR A 146 3.21 -9.73 7.10
CA THR A 146 2.82 -11.13 6.89
C THR A 146 1.36 -11.33 7.31
N ARG A 147 0.53 -11.94 6.46
CA ARG A 147 -0.84 -12.29 6.86
C ARG A 147 -0.79 -13.39 7.92
N ILE A 148 -1.58 -13.23 8.99
CA ILE A 148 -1.63 -14.19 10.09
C ILE A 148 -3.01 -14.82 10.27
N ARG A 149 -4.07 -14.20 9.77
CA ARG A 149 -5.45 -14.74 9.70
C ARG A 149 -6.17 -14.18 8.49
#